data_AF-A0A838UG88-F1
#
_entry.id   AF-A0A838UG88-F1
#
_cell.length_a   1.000
_cell.length_b   1.000
_cell.length_c   1.000
_cell.angle_alpha   90.00
_cell.angle_beta   90.00
_cell.angle_gamma   90.00
#
_symmetry.space_group_name_H-M   'P 1'
#
loop_
_entity.id
_entity.type
_entity.pdbx_description
1 polymer ?
#
loop_
_entity_poly.entity_id
_entity_poly.type
_entity_poly.pdbx_seq_one_letter_code
_entity_poly.pdbx_strand_id
1 'polypeptide(L)' 'VVTDRAGAPLGPIESLGEAAAGAMVVIRIDGKLVGVPQGTLALRPGGGAVSAQTKAQILAAAQAPG' A
#
# COMPACT_ATOMS: atom_id res chain seq x y z
N VAL A 1 -9.32 -1.25 -6.07
CA VAL A 1 -8.86 -0.12 -5.24
C VAL A 1 -8.32 -0.65 -3.91
N VAL A 2 -7.29 -0.02 -3.35
CA VAL A 2 -6.76 -0.35 -2.03
C VAL A 2 -7.39 0.58 -0.99
N THR A 3 -7.80 0.03 0.15
CA THR A 3 -8.23 0.80 1.33
C THR A 3 -7.27 0.54 2.48
N ASP A 4 -7.18 1.48 3.42
CA ASP A 4 -6.39 1.32 4.63
C ASP A 4 -7.17 0.55 5.71
N ARG A 5 -6.53 0.32 6.87
CA ARG A 5 -7.16 -0.37 8.00
C ARG A 5 -8.43 0.32 8.52
N ALA A 6 -8.51 1.64 8.41
CA ALA A 6 -9.67 2.42 8.84
C ALA A 6 -10.78 2.48 7.78
N GLY A 7 -10.59 1.82 6.63
CA GLY A 7 -11.52 1.83 5.51
C GLY A 7 -11.37 3.05 4.59
N ALA A 8 -10.38 3.91 4.81
CA ALA A 8 -10.13 5.06 3.96
C ALA A 8 -9.53 4.61 2.61
N PRO A 9 -10.00 5.15 1.47
CA PRO A 9 -9.41 4.81 0.18
C PRO A 9 -7.98 5.34 0.08
N LEU A 10 -7.06 4.47 -0.34
CA LEU A 10 -5.67 4.83 -0.63
C LEU A 10 -5.52 5.19 -2.11
N GLY A 11 -6.03 4.33 -3.00
CA GLY A 11 -5.96 4.52 -4.45
C GLY A 11 -5.79 3.21 -5.23
N PRO A 12 -5.53 3.28 -6.55
CA PRO A 12 -5.24 2.13 -7.37
C PRO A 12 -3.82 1.60 -7.12
N ILE A 13 -3.63 0.31 -7.39
CA ILE A 13 -2.30 -0.28 -7.55
C ILE A 13 -1.80 0.13 -8.93
N GLU A 14 -0.60 0.70 -8.99
CA GLU A 14 0.04 1.13 -10.24
C GLU A 14 1.03 0.08 -10.74
N SER A 15 1.73 -0.58 -9.81
CA SER A 15 2.78 -1.54 -10.14
C SER A 15 3.02 -2.53 -9.00
N LEU A 16 3.63 -3.65 -9.34
CA LEU A 16 4.16 -4.65 -8.42
C LEU A 16 5.67 -4.73 -8.68
N GLY A 17 6.49 -4.81 -7.63
CA GLY A 17 7.93 -4.91 -7.76
C GLY A 17 8.58 -5.62 -6.58
N GLU A 18 9.80 -6.09 -6.77
CA GLU A 18 10.64 -6.59 -5.67
C GLU A 18 11.64 -5.51 -5.27
N ALA A 19 11.78 -5.29 -3.97
CA ALA A 19 12.82 -4.46 -3.37
C ALA A 19 13.74 -5.34 -2.51
N ALA A 20 14.84 -4.78 -2.01
CA ALA A 20 15.72 -5.48 -1.07
C ALA A 20 14.98 -5.97 0.20
N ALA A 21 13.89 -5.29 0.57
CA ALA A 21 12.99 -5.66 1.67
C ALA A 21 11.93 -6.72 1.30
N GLY A 22 11.93 -7.24 0.06
CA GLY A 22 10.97 -8.21 -0.46
C GLY A 22 9.94 -7.60 -1.43
N ALA A 23 8.84 -8.34 -1.66
CA ALA A 23 7.80 -7.94 -2.59
C ALA A 23 7.02 -6.70 -2.11
N MET A 24 6.94 -5.69 -2.97
CA MET A 24 6.31 -4.40 -2.75
C MET A 24 5.22 -4.13 -3.79
N VAL A 25 4.16 -3.47 -3.35
CA VAL A 25 3.07 -2.98 -4.18
C VAL A 25 3.15 -1.46 -4.23
N VAL A 26 3.20 -0.88 -5.42
CA VAL A 26 3.19 0.57 -5.60
C VAL A 26 1.74 1.04 -5.74
N ILE A 27 1.32 1.90 -4.82
CA ILE A 27 -0.02 2.47 -4.76
C ILE A 27 0.07 3.97 -5.01
N ARG A 28 -0.81 4.53 -5.84
CA ARG A 28 -0.94 5.98 -5.98
C ARG A 28 -1.83 6.53 -4.85
N ILE A 29 -1.23 7.26 -3.92
CA ILE A 29 -1.90 7.86 -2.76
C ILE A 29 -1.74 9.38 -2.85
N ASP A 30 -2.85 10.11 -2.95
CA ASP A 30 -2.86 11.59 -3.11
C ASP A 30 -1.91 12.12 -4.19
N GLY A 31 -1.82 11.39 -5.32
CA GLY A 31 -0.94 11.73 -6.44
C GLY A 31 0.53 11.34 -6.27
N LYS A 32 0.92 10.74 -5.14
CA LYS A 32 2.28 10.22 -4.88
C LYS A 32 2.32 8.71 -5.07
N LEU A 33 3.42 8.21 -5.63
CA LEU A 33 3.69 6.77 -5.70
C LEU A 33 4.29 6.32 -4.36
N VAL A 34 3.64 5.35 -3.72
CA VAL A 34 4.02 4.84 -2.40
C VAL A 34 4.19 3.33 -2.47
N GLY A 35 5.39 2.86 -2.12
CA GLY A 35 5.66 1.43 -1.99
C GLY A 35 5.13 0.91 -0.66
N VAL A 36 4.31 -0.14 -0.73
CA VAL A 36 3.72 -0.81 0.43
C VAL A 36 4.11 -2.28 0.41
N PRO A 37 4.65 -2.86 1.49
CA PRO A 37 5.01 -4.27 1.51
C PRO A 37 3.79 -5.15 1.24
N GLN A 38 3.90 -6.08 0.28
CA GLN A 38 2.78 -6.92 -0.12
C GLN A 38 2.22 -7.72 1.06
N GLY A 39 3.07 -8.16 2.00
CA GLY A 39 2.67 -8.89 3.20
C GLY A 39 1.76 -8.10 4.16
N THR A 40 1.67 -6.77 3.99
CA THR A 40 0.74 -5.93 4.77
C THR A 40 -0.65 -5.80 4.10
N LEU A 41 -0.82 -6.35 2.90
CA LEU A 41 -2.05 -6.26 2.13
C LEU A 41 -2.82 -7.58 2.18
N ALA A 42 -4.10 -7.52 2.58
CA ALA A 42 -5.04 -8.61 2.47
C ALA A 42 -5.93 -8.40 1.24
N LEU A 43 -6.00 -9.40 0.36
CA LEU A 43 -6.91 -9.38 -0.79
C LEU A 43 -8.36 -9.57 -0.32
N ARG A 44 -9.28 -8.79 -0.89
CA ARG A 44 -10.71 -8.94 -0.60
C ARG A 44 -11.39 -9.88 -1.61
N PRO A 45 -12.36 -10.70 -1.16
CA PRO A 45 -13.29 -11.36 -2.07
C PRO A 45 -14.02 -10.31 -2.92
N GLY A 46 -14.08 -10.51 -4.23
CA GLY A 46 -14.67 -9.54 -5.16
C GLY A 46 -13.71 -8.45 -5.67
N GLY A 47 -12.43 -8.50 -5.28
CA GLY A 47 -11.37 -7.65 -5.83
C GLY A 47 -10.95 -6.48 -4.94
N GLY A 48 -9.73 -6.00 -5.16
CA GLY A 48 -9.09 -4.98 -4.34
C GLY A 48 -8.35 -5.54 -3.11
N ALA A 49 -7.74 -4.65 -2.34
CA ALA A 49 -6.94 -5.01 -1.18
C ALA A 49 -7.24 -4.09 0.00
N VAL A 50 -6.96 -4.55 1.21
CA VAL A 50 -6.99 -3.78 2.46
C VAL A 50 -5.60 -3.85 3.09
N SER A 51 -5.03 -2.70 3.44
CA SER A 51 -3.80 -2.67 4.22
C SER A 51 -4.08 -2.89 5.70
N ALA A 52 -3.20 -3.62 6.38
CA ALA A 52 -3.17 -3.71 7.84
C ALA A 52 -2.75 -2.39 8.52
N GLN A 53 -2.27 -1.41 7.75
CA GLN A 53 -1.82 -0.11 8.23
C GLN A 53 -2.82 0.99 7.87
N THR A 54 -2.82 2.09 8.63
CA THR A 54 -3.56 3.31 8.26
C THR A 54 -2.79 4.09 7.19
N LYS A 55 -3.48 4.94 6.44
CA LYS A 55 -2.86 5.84 5.44
C LYS A 55 -1.68 6.62 6.01
N ALA A 56 -1.82 7.15 7.23
CA ALA A 56 -0.76 7.90 7.90
C ALA A 56 0.48 7.03 8.20
N GLN A 57 0.27 5.79 8.67
CA GLN A 57 1.38 4.85 8.92
C GLN A 57 2.11 4.47 7.63
N ILE A 58 1.37 4.24 6.55
CA ILE A 58 1.93 3.95 5.23
C ILE A 58 2.79 5.10 4.73
N LEU A 59 2.28 6.33 4.80
CA LEU A 59 3.01 7.52 4.38
C LEU A 59 4.24 7.81 5.25
N ALA A 60 4.17 7.51 6.55
CA ALA A 60 5.31 7.64 7.45
C ALA A 60 6.41 6.61 7.13
N ALA A 61 6.04 5.35 6.90
CA ALA A 61 6.98 4.29 6.53
C ALA A 61 7.64 4.56 5.18
N ALA A 62 6.92 5.11 4.21
CA ALA A 62 7.46 5.46 2.90
C ALA A 62 8.43 6.65 2.91
N GLN A 63 8.41 7.47 3.97
CA GLN A 63 9.34 8.58 4.16
C GLN A 63 10.57 8.20 5.00
N ALA A 64 10.54 7.04 5.66
CA ALA A 64 11.70 6.54 6.38
C ALA A 64 12.77 6.10 5.36
N PRO A 65 14.00 6.66 5.40
CA PRO A 65 15.09 6.15 4.58
C PRO A 65 15.37 4.69 4.98
N GLY A 66 15.30 3.79 4.00
CA GLY A 66 15.78 2.41 4.13
C GLY A 66 17.28 2.31 3.99
#